data_AF-A0AB38TIZ5-F1
#
_entry.id   AF-A0AB38TIZ5-F1
#
_cell.length_a   1.000
_cell.length_b   1.000
_cell.length_c   1.000
_cell.angle_alpha   90.00
_cell.angle_beta   90.00
_cell.angle_gamma   90.00
#
_symmetry.space_group_name_H-M   'P 1'
#
loop_
_entity.id
_entity.type
_entity.pdbx_description
1 polymer ?
#
loop_
_entity_poly.entity_id
_entity_poly.type
_entity_poly.pdbx_seq_one_letter_code
_entity_poly.pdbx_strand_id
1 'polypeptide(L)'
;MTIHFPIFQRLDVDGYRLYPGLPNSPGLHLDFTPGPWIVLGVNGLGKSTLLLVLKYVLTGPARIRGAGFTGDRSDVLPVDQRFFAVRVGDSAATAVATAEIKFGSAILKVRRRLSDLKLVEASVRGVQATDSVTVEEEYRALLATLMGLARFEDALRVLDRVNVLPRVERSIDLGSVGSV
;
A
#
# COMPACT_ATOMS: atom_id res chain seq x y z
N MET A 1 -11.40 1.26 -23.72
CA MET A 1 -10.40 1.28 -22.64
C MET A 1 -11.01 0.55 -21.45
N THR A 2 -10.41 -0.55 -21.02
CA THR A 2 -10.91 -1.37 -19.90
C THR A 2 -10.02 -1.11 -18.70
N ILE A 3 -10.63 -0.76 -17.57
CA ILE A 3 -9.90 -0.54 -16.31
C ILE A 3 -9.83 -1.86 -15.54
N HIS A 4 -8.64 -2.23 -15.10
CA HIS A 4 -8.42 -3.41 -14.27
C HIS A 4 -8.13 -2.99 -12.83
N PHE A 5 -9.08 -3.22 -11.92
CA PHE A 5 -8.86 -2.95 -10.50
C PHE A 5 -7.91 -4.01 -9.88
N PRO A 6 -7.04 -3.61 -8.93
CA PRO A 6 -6.20 -4.57 -8.22
C PRO A 6 -7.05 -5.50 -7.37
N ILE A 7 -6.77 -6.80 -7.47
CA ILE A 7 -7.32 -7.81 -6.58
C ILE A 7 -6.16 -8.47 -5.85
N PHE A 8 -6.00 -8.20 -4.56
CA PHE A 8 -5.00 -8.88 -3.74
C PHE A 8 -5.30 -10.37 -3.70
N GLN A 9 -4.28 -11.18 -3.95
CA GLN A 9 -4.33 -12.64 -3.86
C GLN A 9 -3.52 -13.13 -2.68
N ARG A 10 -2.37 -12.49 -2.41
CA ARG A 10 -1.50 -12.83 -1.29
C ARG A 10 -0.80 -11.60 -0.73
N LEU A 11 -0.57 -11.60 0.58
CA LEU A 11 0.33 -10.66 1.27
C LEU A 11 1.21 -11.45 2.24
N ASP A 12 2.52 -11.28 2.11
CA ASP A 12 3.52 -11.72 3.08
C ASP A 12 4.19 -10.49 3.69
N VAL A 13 4.31 -10.45 5.03
CA VAL A 13 5.06 -9.43 5.75
C VAL A 13 6.04 -10.10 6.69
N ASP A 14 7.31 -10.03 6.34
CA ASP A 14 8.41 -10.65 7.04
C ASP A 14 9.16 -9.62 7.89
N GLY A 15 9.68 -10.02 9.05
CA GLY A 15 10.60 -9.20 9.86
C GLY A 15 9.99 -7.93 10.46
N TYR A 16 8.67 -7.76 10.41
CA TYR A 16 7.99 -6.59 10.99
C TYR A 16 7.51 -6.91 12.41
N ARG A 17 8.07 -6.27 13.44
CA ARG A 17 7.79 -6.63 14.85
C ARG A 17 6.32 -6.52 15.28
N LEU A 18 5.51 -5.74 14.56
CA LEU A 18 4.06 -5.70 14.79
C LEU A 18 3.37 -7.02 14.42
N TYR A 19 3.96 -7.79 13.51
CA TYR A 19 3.47 -9.06 13.00
C TYR A 19 4.52 -10.17 13.21
N PRO A 20 4.72 -10.64 14.46
CA PRO A 20 5.78 -11.60 14.77
C PRO A 20 5.52 -13.01 14.18
N GLY A 21 4.25 -13.35 13.91
CA GLY A 21 3.87 -14.69 13.45
C GLY A 21 4.04 -15.75 14.52
N LEU A 22 4.12 -17.00 14.08
CA LEU A 22 4.38 -18.17 14.93
C LEU A 22 5.84 -18.61 14.79
N PRO A 23 6.43 -19.32 15.77
CA PRO A 23 7.83 -19.77 15.68
C PRO A 23 8.17 -20.57 14.41
N ASN A 24 7.21 -21.35 13.90
CA ASN A 24 7.35 -22.16 12.69
C ASN A 24 6.87 -21.46 11.40
N SER A 25 6.28 -20.27 11.52
CA SER A 25 5.80 -19.45 10.41
C SER A 25 5.92 -17.97 10.81
N PRO A 26 7.15 -17.45 10.92
CA PRO A 26 7.40 -16.09 11.40
C PRO A 26 6.90 -15.07 10.37
N GLY A 27 6.30 -13.98 10.85
CA GLY A 27 5.69 -12.96 9.99
C GLY A 27 4.17 -13.09 9.85
N LEU A 28 3.59 -12.29 8.95
CA LEU A 28 2.18 -12.34 8.57
C LEU A 28 2.06 -12.87 7.15
N HIS A 29 1.35 -13.98 6.96
CA HIS A 29 1.07 -14.56 5.65
C HIS A 29 -0.44 -14.69 5.47
N LEU A 30 -0.97 -14.01 4.45
CA LEU A 30 -2.40 -13.97 4.16
C LEU A 30 -2.63 -14.38 2.71
N ASP A 31 -3.47 -15.40 2.51
CA ASP A 31 -4.03 -15.75 1.21
C ASP A 31 -5.47 -15.22 1.14
N PHE A 32 -5.73 -14.34 0.18
CA PHE A 32 -7.03 -13.72 -0.01
C PHE A 32 -7.92 -14.59 -0.90
N THR A 33 -8.92 -15.20 -0.31
CA THR A 33 -10.01 -15.88 -1.02
C THR A 33 -10.95 -14.87 -1.69
N PRO A 34 -11.65 -15.26 -2.78
CA PRO A 34 -12.65 -14.41 -3.40
C PRO A 34 -13.74 -13.97 -2.42
N GLY A 35 -14.17 -12.71 -2.54
CA GLY A 35 -15.27 -12.15 -1.74
C GLY A 35 -14.85 -10.98 -0.86
N PRO A 36 -15.79 -10.45 -0.06
CA PRO A 36 -15.50 -9.35 0.86
C PRO A 36 -14.69 -9.83 2.07
N TRP A 37 -13.75 -8.99 2.50
CA TRP A 37 -12.92 -9.24 3.67
C TRP A 37 -13.22 -8.21 4.76
N ILE A 38 -13.25 -8.66 6.01
CA ILE A 38 -13.38 -7.79 7.19
C ILE A 38 -12.19 -8.05 8.10
N VAL A 39 -11.47 -6.99 8.46
CA VAL A 39 -10.36 -7.06 9.42
C VAL A 39 -10.89 -6.71 10.81
N LEU A 40 -11.05 -7.71 11.67
CA LEU A 40 -11.54 -7.55 13.04
C LEU A 40 -10.41 -7.71 14.08
N GLY A 41 -10.59 -7.10 15.24
CA GLY A 41 -9.66 -7.24 16.36
C GLY A 41 -9.69 -6.04 17.30
N VAL A 42 -9.13 -6.20 18.51
CA VAL A 42 -9.05 -5.13 19.51
C VAL A 42 -8.11 -3.99 19.05
N ASN A 43 -8.20 -2.85 19.73
CA ASN A 43 -7.35 -1.70 19.45
C ASN A 43 -5.87 -2.03 19.69
N GLY A 44 -4.99 -1.47 18.87
CA GLY A 44 -3.55 -1.69 18.96
C GLY A 44 -3.00 -2.91 18.20
N LEU A 45 -3.84 -3.85 17.72
CA LEU A 45 -3.39 -5.05 16.98
C LEU A 45 -2.85 -4.79 15.56
N GLY A 46 -2.71 -3.52 15.14
CA GLY A 46 -2.16 -3.22 13.82
C GLY A 46 -3.15 -3.29 12.65
N LYS A 47 -4.46 -3.39 12.87
CA LYS A 47 -5.48 -3.41 11.80
C LYS A 47 -5.30 -2.31 10.75
N SER A 48 -5.21 -1.05 11.20
CA SER A 48 -4.96 0.07 10.29
C SER A 48 -3.60 -0.04 9.62
N THR A 49 -2.58 -0.54 10.33
CA THR A 49 -1.26 -0.79 9.75
C THR A 49 -1.34 -1.82 8.62
N LEU A 50 -2.13 -2.88 8.75
CA LEU A 50 -2.34 -3.90 7.70
C LEU A 50 -2.95 -3.28 6.44
N LEU A 51 -4.02 -2.51 6.61
CA LEU A 51 -4.67 -1.80 5.50
C LEU A 51 -3.72 -0.82 4.80
N LEU A 52 -2.86 -0.16 5.58
CA LEU A 52 -1.85 0.75 5.05
C LEU A 52 -0.71 -0.01 4.36
N VAL A 53 -0.31 -1.19 4.85
CA VAL A 53 0.67 -2.06 4.17
C VAL A 53 0.14 -2.46 2.80
N LEU A 54 -1.11 -2.94 2.71
CA LEU A 54 -1.75 -3.27 1.43
C LEU A 54 -1.69 -2.09 0.45
N LYS A 55 -2.09 -0.90 0.91
CA LYS A 55 -2.02 0.32 0.10
C LYS A 55 -0.59 0.64 -0.36
N TYR A 56 0.34 0.80 0.58
CA TYR A 56 1.66 1.36 0.28
C TYR A 56 2.65 0.35 -0.30
N VAL A 57 2.41 -0.95 -0.16
CA VAL A 57 3.12 -1.96 -0.94
C VAL A 57 2.81 -1.79 -2.43
N LEU A 58 1.54 -1.54 -2.76
CA LEU A 58 1.10 -1.32 -4.13
C LEU A 58 1.49 0.07 -4.66
N THR A 59 1.26 1.14 -3.91
CA THR A 59 1.45 2.51 -4.42
C THR A 59 2.85 3.07 -4.22
N GLY A 60 3.67 2.43 -3.38
CA GLY A 60 4.90 3.04 -2.88
C GLY A 60 4.65 4.29 -2.02
N PRO A 61 5.68 5.10 -1.73
CA PRO A 61 5.58 6.30 -0.89
C PRO A 61 4.95 7.48 -1.65
N ALA A 62 3.84 7.25 -2.33
CA ALA A 62 3.14 8.22 -3.17
C ALA A 62 1.65 8.29 -2.81
N ARG A 63 1.08 9.48 -2.93
CA ARG A 63 -0.36 9.74 -2.81
C ARG A 63 -0.77 10.85 -3.76
N ILE A 64 -2.05 10.95 -4.09
CA ILE A 64 -2.55 12.07 -4.87
C ILE A 64 -2.94 13.25 -3.96
N ARG A 65 -2.75 14.47 -4.44
CA ARG A 65 -3.34 15.68 -3.82
C ARG A 65 -4.86 15.65 -3.96
N GLY A 66 -5.58 16.16 -2.97
CA GLY A 66 -7.05 16.21 -2.97
C GLY A 66 -7.63 17.08 -4.09
N ALA A 67 -8.90 16.84 -4.45
CA ALA A 67 -9.60 17.59 -5.48
C ALA A 67 -9.73 19.08 -5.10
N GLY A 68 -9.63 19.98 -6.10
CA GLY A 68 -9.79 21.44 -5.93
C GLY A 68 -8.54 22.28 -6.16
N PHE A 69 -7.40 21.68 -6.52
CA PHE A 69 -6.19 22.41 -6.93
C PHE A 69 -6.09 22.51 -8.45
N THR A 70 -6.04 23.73 -8.97
CA THR A 70 -5.74 24.06 -10.37
C THR A 70 -4.32 24.62 -10.45
N GLY A 71 -3.38 23.89 -11.06
CA GLY A 71 -2.02 24.38 -11.30
C GLY A 71 -1.10 23.34 -11.97
N ASP A 72 -0.01 23.81 -12.57
CA ASP A 72 0.97 23.05 -13.39
C ASP A 72 1.92 22.11 -12.59
N ARG A 73 1.68 21.91 -11.30
CA ARG A 73 2.55 21.08 -10.43
C ARG A 73 2.06 19.64 -10.41
N SER A 74 2.99 18.68 -10.34
CA SER A 74 2.66 17.26 -10.19
C SER A 74 1.68 17.04 -9.03
N ASP A 75 0.60 16.33 -9.31
CA ASP A 75 -0.43 15.98 -8.34
C ASP A 75 0.02 14.87 -7.38
N VAL A 76 1.15 14.23 -7.67
CA VAL A 76 1.76 13.20 -6.82
C VAL A 76 2.52 13.88 -5.68
N LEU A 77 2.09 13.58 -4.45
CA LEU A 77 2.78 14.01 -3.24
C LEU A 77 3.54 12.84 -2.64
N PRO A 78 4.76 13.08 -2.12
CA PRO A 78 5.46 12.09 -1.33
C PRO A 78 4.69 11.82 -0.03
N VAL A 79 4.74 10.57 0.41
CA VAL A 79 4.39 10.16 1.77
C VAL A 79 5.69 10.05 2.57
N ASP A 80 5.61 10.23 3.89
CA ASP A 80 6.75 9.95 4.77
C ASP A 80 7.26 8.53 4.52
N GLN A 81 8.51 8.41 4.07
CA GLN A 81 9.14 7.13 3.77
C GLN A 81 9.31 6.28 5.03
N ARG A 82 9.45 6.91 6.20
CA ARG A 82 9.61 6.22 7.49
C ARG A 82 8.29 5.82 8.15
N PHE A 83 7.18 5.87 7.40
CA PHE A 83 5.82 5.69 7.91
C PHE A 83 5.60 4.39 8.72
N PHE A 84 6.21 3.28 8.31
CA PHE A 84 6.13 2.01 9.06
C PHE A 84 7.26 1.84 10.06
N ALA A 85 8.43 2.44 9.81
CA ALA A 85 9.57 2.41 10.72
C ALA A 85 9.23 3.01 12.08
N VAL A 86 8.50 4.12 12.11
CA VAL A 86 8.12 4.81 13.37
C VAL A 86 7.07 4.07 14.20
N ARG A 87 6.50 2.97 13.68
CA ARG A 87 5.47 2.18 14.37
C ARG A 87 6.03 1.03 15.20
N VAL A 88 7.33 0.75 15.08
CA VAL A 88 7.98 -0.39 15.75
C VAL A 88 9.34 0.04 16.31
N GLY A 89 9.72 -0.49 17.47
CA GLY A 89 10.92 -0.05 18.19
C GLY A 89 12.25 -0.37 17.50
N ASP A 90 12.27 -1.27 16.52
CA ASP A 90 13.43 -1.64 15.71
C ASP A 90 13.52 -0.90 14.37
N SER A 91 12.69 0.14 14.17
CA SER A 91 12.64 0.91 12.93
C SER A 91 12.35 0.08 11.66
N ALA A 92 11.73 -1.09 11.81
CA ALA A 92 11.41 -1.99 10.70
C ALA A 92 12.65 -2.36 9.86
N ALA A 93 13.83 -2.44 10.47
CA ALA A 93 15.12 -2.48 9.79
C ALA A 93 15.28 -3.65 8.81
N THR A 94 14.70 -4.80 9.13
CA THR A 94 14.73 -6.01 8.28
C THR A 94 13.38 -6.31 7.64
N ALA A 95 12.39 -5.44 7.85
CA ALA A 95 11.02 -5.72 7.49
C ALA A 95 10.76 -5.53 6.00
N VAL A 96 10.11 -6.53 5.39
CA VAL A 96 9.77 -6.53 3.97
C VAL A 96 8.33 -7.00 3.79
N ALA A 97 7.59 -6.36 2.89
CA ALA A 97 6.27 -6.80 2.50
C ALA A 97 6.25 -7.18 1.02
N THR A 98 5.66 -8.33 0.72
CA THR A 98 5.47 -8.85 -0.64
C THR A 98 3.99 -9.05 -0.88
N ALA A 99 3.47 -8.52 -1.99
CA ALA A 99 2.08 -8.73 -2.37
C ALA A 99 2.00 -9.31 -3.78
N GLU A 100 1.06 -10.23 -3.97
CA GLU A 100 0.64 -10.73 -5.28
C GLU A 100 -0.75 -10.17 -5.58
N ILE A 101 -0.86 -9.39 -6.65
CA ILE A 101 -2.05 -8.64 -7.03
C ILE A 101 -2.41 -8.98 -8.48
N LYS A 102 -3.66 -9.36 -8.70
CA LYS A 102 -4.21 -9.63 -10.03
C LYS A 102 -4.79 -8.37 -10.65
N PHE A 103 -4.50 -8.17 -11.93
CA PHE A 103 -5.07 -7.15 -12.81
C PHE A 103 -5.55 -7.82 -14.11
N GLY A 104 -6.87 -8.07 -14.23
CA GLY A 104 -7.38 -8.84 -15.37
C GLY A 104 -6.77 -10.24 -15.41
N SER A 105 -5.98 -10.54 -16.44
CA SER A 105 -5.24 -11.81 -16.59
C SER A 105 -3.77 -11.74 -16.15
N ALA A 106 -3.26 -10.55 -15.80
CA ALA A 106 -1.90 -10.36 -15.30
C ALA A 106 -1.84 -10.49 -13.78
N ILE A 107 -0.71 -10.98 -13.26
CA ILE A 107 -0.40 -11.04 -11.82
C ILE A 107 0.89 -10.28 -11.58
N LEU A 108 0.79 -9.21 -10.80
CA LEU A 108 1.91 -8.43 -10.28
C LEU A 108 2.37 -9.02 -8.97
N LYS A 109 3.66 -9.33 -8.85
CA LYS A 109 4.33 -9.56 -7.57
C LYS A 109 5.20 -8.35 -7.28
N VAL A 110 4.96 -7.68 -6.16
CA VAL A 110 5.73 -6.50 -5.74
C VAL A 110 6.27 -6.69 -4.32
N ARG A 111 7.54 -6.36 -4.13
CA ARG A 111 8.25 -6.48 -2.84
C ARG A 111 8.82 -5.12 -2.46
N ARG A 112 8.49 -4.64 -1.25
CA ARG A 112 8.96 -3.35 -0.72
C ARG A 112 9.50 -3.47 0.69
N ARG A 113 10.54 -2.69 0.98
CA ARG A 113 11.07 -2.55 2.34
C ARG A 113 10.12 -1.69 3.17
N LEU A 114 9.85 -2.07 4.42
CA LEU A 114 8.97 -1.28 5.29
C LEU A 114 9.71 -0.16 6.05
N SER A 115 11.03 -0.16 6.12
CA SER A 115 11.77 0.94 6.77
C SER A 115 11.68 2.27 6.00
N ASP A 116 11.58 2.22 4.67
CA ASP A 116 11.63 3.38 3.77
C ASP A 116 10.69 3.31 2.55
N LEU A 117 9.88 2.25 2.42
CA LEU A 117 8.99 1.98 1.28
C LEU A 117 9.68 1.84 -0.08
N LYS A 118 11.01 1.68 -0.12
CA LYS A 118 11.70 1.45 -1.38
C LYS A 118 11.27 0.15 -2.02
N LEU A 119 11.09 0.21 -3.35
CA LEU A 119 10.96 -0.98 -4.18
C LEU A 119 12.21 -1.83 -4.02
N VAL A 120 12.00 -3.10 -3.69
CA VAL A 120 13.05 -4.12 -3.76
C VAL A 120 13.03 -4.73 -5.15
N GLU A 121 11.85 -5.20 -5.56
CA GLU A 121 11.61 -5.75 -6.88
C GLU A 121 10.11 -5.79 -7.19
N ALA A 122 9.77 -5.82 -8.47
CA ALA A 122 8.46 -6.16 -8.97
C ALA A 122 8.58 -7.00 -10.24
N SER A 123 7.64 -7.93 -10.45
CA SER A 123 7.58 -8.75 -11.66
C SER A 123 6.14 -9.03 -12.03
N VAL A 124 5.89 -9.24 -13.32
CA VAL A 124 4.57 -9.59 -13.83
C VAL A 124 4.60 -10.96 -14.48
N ARG A 125 3.57 -11.77 -14.17
CA ARG A 125 3.28 -13.03 -14.86
C ARG A 125 2.00 -12.87 -15.68
N GLY A 126 1.96 -13.43 -16.88
CA GLY A 126 0.78 -13.42 -17.76
C GLY A 126 1.05 -12.77 -19.13
N VAL A 127 0.23 -11.78 -19.49
CA VAL A 127 0.06 -11.27 -20.88
C VAL A 127 1.35 -10.74 -21.51
N GLN A 128 2.26 -10.17 -20.72
CA GLN A 128 3.65 -9.90 -21.09
C GLN A 128 4.49 -10.04 -19.82
N ALA A 129 5.20 -11.16 -19.68
CA ALA A 129 6.13 -11.34 -18.59
C ALA A 129 7.22 -10.27 -18.71
N THR A 130 7.43 -9.52 -17.64
CA THR A 130 8.53 -8.56 -17.56
C THR A 130 9.67 -9.17 -16.75
N ASP A 131 10.89 -8.76 -17.06
CA ASP A 131 12.01 -8.94 -16.14
C ASP A 131 11.73 -8.23 -14.80
N SER A 132 12.55 -8.55 -13.79
CA SER A 132 12.42 -7.94 -12.47
C SER A 132 12.69 -6.43 -12.55
N VAL A 133 11.67 -5.64 -12.23
CA VAL A 133 11.72 -4.18 -12.16
C VAL A 133 12.18 -3.77 -10.77
N THR A 134 13.27 -3.01 -10.69
CA THR A 134 13.82 -2.51 -9.42
C THR A 134 13.83 -0.98 -9.34
N VAL A 135 13.48 -0.30 -10.44
CA VAL A 135 13.41 1.16 -10.53
C VAL A 135 11.97 1.63 -10.29
N GLU A 136 11.80 2.57 -9.37
CA GLU A 136 10.47 3.06 -8.94
C GLU A 136 9.66 3.67 -10.10
N GLU A 137 10.30 4.40 -11.01
CA GLU A 137 9.62 5.06 -12.13
C GLU A 137 9.09 4.04 -13.15
N GLU A 138 9.88 3.01 -13.46
CA GLU A 138 9.46 1.88 -14.30
C GLU A 138 8.29 1.13 -13.65
N TYR A 139 8.35 0.91 -12.34
CA TYR A 139 7.25 0.30 -11.59
C TYR A 139 5.96 1.11 -11.66
N ARG A 140 6.03 2.45 -11.59
CA ARG A 140 4.86 3.32 -11.69
C ARG A 140 4.21 3.25 -13.07
N ALA A 141 5.01 3.28 -14.12
CA ALA A 141 4.55 3.11 -15.51
C ALA A 141 3.90 1.72 -15.71
N LEU A 142 4.53 0.68 -15.15
CA LEU A 142 4.01 -0.68 -15.15
C LEU A 142 2.65 -0.76 -14.45
N LEU A 143 2.51 -0.21 -13.25
CA LEU A 143 1.26 -0.23 -12.49
C LEU A 143 0.13 0.50 -13.23
N ALA A 144 0.40 1.66 -13.84
CA ALA A 144 -0.57 2.37 -14.65
C ALA A 144 -1.05 1.51 -15.83
N THR A 145 -0.10 0.86 -16.52
CA THR A 145 -0.38 -0.03 -17.65
C THR A 145 -1.21 -1.24 -17.25
N LEU A 146 -0.87 -1.90 -16.14
CA LEU A 146 -1.63 -3.03 -15.59
C LEU A 146 -3.07 -2.65 -15.24
N MET A 147 -3.29 -1.43 -14.75
CA MET A 147 -4.62 -0.91 -14.46
C MET A 147 -5.40 -0.47 -15.71
N GLY A 148 -4.77 -0.46 -16.89
CA GLY A 148 -5.38 0.05 -18.12
C GLY A 148 -5.50 1.57 -18.14
N LEU A 149 -4.59 2.28 -17.48
CA LEU A 149 -4.56 3.73 -17.33
C LEU A 149 -3.31 4.33 -17.99
N ALA A 150 -3.42 5.59 -18.44
CA ALA A 150 -2.33 6.25 -19.16
C ALA A 150 -1.18 6.71 -18.25
N ARG A 151 -1.49 7.03 -16.99
CA ARG A 151 -0.54 7.65 -16.05
C ARG A 151 -0.68 7.10 -14.64
N PHE A 152 0.41 7.16 -13.88
CA PHE A 152 0.44 6.72 -12.49
C PHE A 152 -0.45 7.59 -11.57
N GLU A 153 -0.60 8.88 -11.87
CA GLU A 153 -1.52 9.78 -11.18
C GLU A 153 -2.97 9.27 -11.24
N ASP A 154 -3.38 8.77 -12.40
CA ASP A 154 -4.73 8.24 -12.59
C ASP A 154 -4.91 6.94 -11.81
N ALA A 155 -3.88 6.09 -11.79
CA ALA A 155 -3.86 4.91 -10.93
C ALA A 155 -4.03 5.29 -9.45
N LEU A 156 -3.26 6.25 -8.95
CA LEU A 156 -3.40 6.73 -7.56
C LEU A 156 -4.80 7.28 -7.26
N ARG A 157 -5.39 8.07 -8.18
CA ARG A 157 -6.76 8.60 -8.02
C ARG A 157 -7.80 7.50 -7.90
N VAL A 158 -7.69 6.47 -8.74
CA VAL A 158 -8.57 5.32 -8.69
C VAL A 158 -8.38 4.58 -7.37
N LEU A 159 -7.15 4.28 -6.98
CA LEU A 159 -6.84 3.55 -5.75
C LEU A 159 -7.26 4.31 -4.49
N ASP A 160 -7.13 5.64 -4.45
CA ASP A 160 -7.56 6.44 -3.30
C ASP A 160 -9.09 6.53 -3.15
N ARG A 161 -9.85 6.33 -4.23
CA ARG A 161 -11.32 6.32 -4.20
C ARG A 161 -11.93 4.92 -4.04
N VAL A 162 -11.25 3.89 -4.51
CA VAL A 162 -11.71 2.49 -4.43
C VAL A 162 -11.31 1.85 -3.10
N ASN A 163 -10.18 2.25 -2.51
CA ASN A 163 -9.88 1.91 -1.13
C ASN A 163 -10.82 2.71 -0.22
N VAL A 164 -11.96 2.12 0.14
CA VAL A 164 -12.82 2.62 1.21
C VAL A 164 -12.10 2.39 2.55
N LEU A 165 -10.99 3.11 2.76
CA LEU A 165 -10.37 3.26 4.07
C LEU A 165 -10.94 4.56 4.64
N PRO A 166 -11.76 4.51 5.71
CA PRO A 166 -12.25 5.72 6.33
C PRO A 166 -11.06 6.59 6.73
N ARG A 167 -11.07 7.83 6.22
CA ARG A 167 -10.13 8.87 6.61
C ARG A 167 -10.31 9.09 8.10
N VAL A 168 -9.29 8.79 8.91
CA VAL A 168 -9.32 9.18 10.33
C VAL A 168 -9.06 10.68 10.38
N GLU A 169 -10.13 11.47 10.33
CA GLU A 169 -10.05 12.87 10.71
C GLU A 169 -9.90 12.91 12.24
N ARG A 170 -8.70 13.29 12.70
CA ARG A 170 -8.54 13.68 14.10
C ARG A 170 -9.11 15.09 14.24
N SER A 171 -10.37 15.20 14.65
CA SER A 171 -10.84 16.41 15.32
C SER A 171 -10.21 16.43 16.71
N ILE A 172 -9.37 17.42 16.98
CA ILE A 172 -9.07 17.81 18.36
C ILE A 172 -10.17 18.80 18.71
N ASP A 173 -11.14 18.34 19.48
CA ASP A 173 -12.08 19.24 20.14
C ASP A 173 -11.31 19.92 21.28
N LEU A 174 -10.84 21.14 21.04
CA LEU A 174 -10.33 21.99 22.11
C LEU A 174 -11.55 22.48 22.89
N GLY A 175 -12.06 21.60 23.75
CA GLY A 175 -13.06 21.94 24.74
C GLY A 175 -12.59 23.16 25.52
N SER A 176 -13.39 24.22 25.44
CA SER A 176 -13.29 25.45 26.20
C SER A 176 -12.94 25.16 27.66
N VAL A 177 -11.83 25.72 28.13
CA VAL A 177 -11.57 25.89 29.56
C VAL A 177 -12.62 26.87 30.07
N GLY A 178 -13.71 26.32 30.59
CA GLY A 178 -14.72 27.07 31.32
C GLY A 178 -14.14 27.52 32.65
N SER A 179 -14.14 28.83 32.84
CA SER A 179 -13.94 29.54 34.10
C SER A 179 -14.89 29.03 35.19
N VAL A 180 -14.32 28.64 36.34
CA VAL A 180 -14.90 28.81 37.68
C VAL A 180 -13.77 29.22 38.62
#